data_AF-A0A2U0I3R3-F1
#
_entry.id   AF-A0A2U0I3R3-F1
#
_cell.length_a   1.000
_cell.length_b   1.000
_cell.length_c   1.000
_cell.angle_alpha   90.00
_cell.angle_beta   90.00
_cell.angle_gamma   90.00
#
_symmetry.space_group_name_H-M   'P 1'
#
loop_
_entity.id
_entity.type
_entity.pdbx_description
1 polymer ?
#
loop_
_entity_poly.entity_id
_entity_poly.type
_entity_poly.pdbx_seq_one_letter_code
_entity_poly.pdbx_strand_id
1 'polypeptide(L)'
;MNNKKIFVLSLGFSIYCFLISLYLFQLYIGGDQQYYTHFYNGLHRFSLLDGYLFYKGSLGASEPVYYILIYVFNTLINKNLFFSILNAFFGFIISKRLLKIGMHPVLLFLISINFYLLVLLIPAERLKVSLLFFLLSFSFKNNKINFALIFLAILAHFQTLILLIHRFCNEIKTQLQNIHTMKVGKVIRFMIIGFLLISIPYYFFFETISEKFIIYKRQTGINEILKPTVFFMLSLIYKKKDSFTVVIMHLPIIVLAYYIGDSRLVILSFGIFLYYGLQYKRGLNFGTLISLIYFAIKGLIFISDVKIYGEGF
;
A
#
# COMPACT_ATOMS: atom_id res chain seq x y z
N MET A 1 10.62 -10.71 20.88
CA MET A 1 11.54 -11.69 20.23
C MET A 1 12.91 -11.06 20.09
N ASN A 2 13.99 -11.83 20.19
CA ASN A 2 15.34 -11.35 19.92
C ASN A 2 15.45 -10.82 18.47
N ASN A 3 16.13 -9.69 18.25
CA ASN A 3 16.37 -9.08 16.95
C ASN A 3 16.96 -10.07 15.92
N LYS A 4 17.82 -11.00 16.35
CA LYS A 4 18.38 -12.06 15.47
C LYS A 4 17.28 -12.97 14.93
N LYS A 5 16.34 -13.42 15.78
CA LYS A 5 15.22 -14.27 15.37
C LYS A 5 14.27 -13.54 14.42
N ILE A 6 13.98 -12.26 14.69
CA ILE A 6 13.17 -11.42 13.80
C ILE A 6 13.83 -11.32 12.43
N PHE A 7 15.13 -11.05 12.38
CA PHE A 7 15.88 -10.94 11.13
C PHE A 7 15.82 -12.22 10.30
N VAL A 8 16.12 -13.38 10.90
CA VAL A 8 16.11 -14.68 10.21
C VAL A 8 14.72 -15.00 9.64
N LEU A 9 13.65 -14.82 10.42
CA LEU A 9 12.30 -15.05 9.94
C LEU A 9 11.89 -14.09 8.82
N SER A 10 12.31 -12.82 8.92
CA SER A 10 12.01 -11.82 7.88
C SER A 10 12.77 -12.12 6.59
N LEU A 11 14.00 -12.64 6.69
CA LEU A 11 14.80 -13.09 5.55
C LEU A 11 14.17 -14.31 4.88
N GLY A 12 13.73 -15.31 5.66
CA GLY A 12 13.01 -16.46 5.13
C GLY A 12 11.74 -16.05 4.38
N PHE A 13 10.98 -15.10 4.94
CA PHE A 13 9.79 -14.56 4.28
C PHE A 13 10.10 -13.76 3.01
N SER A 14 11.20 -13.00 3.00
CA SER A 14 11.72 -12.32 1.81
C SER A 14 12.02 -13.30 0.67
N ILE A 15 12.73 -14.39 0.99
CA ILE A 15 13.05 -15.46 0.02
C ILE A 15 11.77 -16.13 -0.48
N TYR A 16 10.81 -16.41 0.40
CA TYR A 16 9.50 -16.92 0.00
C TYR A 16 8.81 -15.95 -0.99
N CYS A 17 8.72 -14.65 -0.66
CA CYS A 17 8.13 -13.64 -1.52
C CYS A 17 8.83 -13.57 -2.88
N PHE A 18 10.16 -13.69 -2.92
CA PHE A 18 10.92 -13.75 -4.18
C PHE A 18 10.49 -14.95 -5.02
N LEU A 19 10.53 -16.15 -4.45
CA LEU A 19 10.27 -17.41 -5.15
C LEU A 19 8.83 -17.51 -5.63
N ILE A 20 7.85 -17.20 -4.77
CA ILE A 20 6.44 -17.24 -5.14
C ILE A 20 6.12 -16.21 -6.23
N SER A 21 6.77 -15.03 -6.19
CA SER A 21 6.58 -14.01 -7.22
C SER A 21 7.17 -14.45 -8.55
N LEU A 22 8.38 -15.00 -8.54
CA LEU A 22 9.03 -15.49 -9.75
C LEU A 22 8.19 -16.57 -10.43
N TYR A 23 7.60 -17.47 -9.64
CA TYR A 23 6.69 -18.51 -10.13
C TYR A 23 5.38 -17.92 -10.67
N LEU A 24 4.69 -17.08 -9.88
CA LEU A 24 3.38 -16.54 -10.28
C LEU A 24 3.47 -15.55 -11.46
N PHE A 25 4.53 -14.76 -11.58
CA PHE A 25 4.72 -13.86 -12.72
C PHE A 25 4.87 -14.58 -14.07
N GLN A 26 5.24 -15.86 -14.07
CA GLN A 26 5.26 -16.65 -15.31
C GLN A 26 3.86 -17.09 -15.74
N LEU A 27 2.94 -17.20 -14.79
CA LEU A 27 1.58 -17.69 -15.01
C LEU A 27 0.57 -16.54 -15.18
N TYR A 28 0.80 -15.42 -14.51
CA TYR A 28 -0.09 -14.26 -14.51
C TYR A 28 0.15 -13.38 -15.75
N ILE A 29 -0.54 -13.70 -16.85
CA ILE A 29 -0.40 -13.02 -18.15
C ILE A 29 -1.56 -12.07 -18.47
N GLY A 30 -2.71 -12.21 -17.80
CA GLY A 30 -3.94 -11.45 -18.07
C GLY A 30 -4.12 -10.17 -17.23
N GLY A 31 -5.30 -9.58 -17.31
CA GLY A 31 -5.71 -8.36 -16.60
C GLY A 31 -4.70 -7.20 -16.66
N ASP A 32 -4.52 -6.51 -15.53
CA ASP A 32 -3.57 -5.38 -15.39
C ASP A 32 -2.13 -5.74 -15.81
N GLN A 33 -1.72 -7.00 -15.66
CA GLN A 33 -0.35 -7.44 -15.94
C GLN A 33 0.01 -7.40 -17.43
N GLN A 34 -0.97 -7.60 -18.31
CA GLN A 34 -0.78 -7.44 -19.75
C GLN A 34 -0.33 -6.02 -20.08
N TYR A 35 -1.04 -5.01 -19.57
CA TYR A 35 -0.71 -3.59 -19.77
C TYR A 35 0.64 -3.23 -19.17
N TYR A 36 0.94 -3.72 -17.96
CA TYR A 36 2.23 -3.49 -17.33
C TYR A 36 3.38 -4.10 -18.13
N THR A 37 3.20 -5.30 -18.67
CA THR A 37 4.23 -5.99 -19.49
C THR A 37 4.42 -5.28 -20.82
N HIS A 38 3.34 -4.87 -21.47
CA HIS A 38 3.40 -4.09 -22.70
C HIS A 38 4.13 -2.76 -22.48
N PHE A 39 3.77 -2.02 -21.43
CA PHE A 39 4.42 -0.76 -21.07
C PHE A 39 5.92 -0.97 -20.80
N TYR A 40 6.29 -1.92 -19.96
CA TYR A 40 7.68 -2.19 -19.59
C TYR A 40 8.55 -2.53 -20.82
N ASN A 41 8.04 -3.43 -21.68
CA ASN A 41 8.78 -3.88 -22.85
C ASN A 41 8.79 -2.84 -23.98
N GLY A 42 7.79 -1.97 -24.08
CA GLY A 42 7.75 -0.91 -25.09
C GLY A 42 8.65 0.29 -24.77
N LEU A 43 8.99 0.49 -23.51
CA LEU A 43 9.59 1.74 -23.01
C LEU A 43 10.98 2.06 -23.59
N HIS A 44 11.77 1.04 -23.94
CA HIS A 44 13.11 1.21 -24.51
C HIS A 44 13.15 2.00 -25.84
N ARG A 45 12.00 2.18 -26.50
CA ARG A 45 11.89 2.87 -27.79
C ARG A 45 11.64 4.37 -27.67
N PHE A 46 11.34 4.85 -26.47
CA PHE A 46 10.87 6.21 -26.25
C PHE A 46 11.89 7.02 -25.45
N SER A 47 11.91 8.34 -25.69
CA SER A 47 12.60 9.29 -24.82
C SER A 47 11.92 9.37 -23.44
N LEU A 48 12.55 10.03 -22.47
CA LEU A 48 11.96 10.17 -21.13
C LEU A 48 10.58 10.87 -21.15
N LEU A 49 10.37 11.84 -22.04
CA LEU A 49 9.10 12.56 -22.15
C LEU A 49 8.06 11.76 -22.92
N ASP A 50 8.44 11.20 -24.08
CA ASP A 50 7.53 10.39 -24.91
C ASP A 50 7.12 9.12 -24.18
N GLY A 51 8.04 8.52 -23.41
CA GLY A 51 7.78 7.37 -22.57
C GLY A 51 6.76 7.66 -21.47
N TYR A 52 6.72 8.90 -20.95
CA TYR A 52 5.72 9.31 -19.96
C TYR A 52 4.34 9.49 -20.59
N LEU A 53 4.27 9.97 -21.83
CA LEU A 53 3.03 10.01 -22.59
C LEU A 53 2.54 8.59 -22.91
N PHE A 54 3.46 7.69 -23.31
CA PHE A 54 3.17 6.27 -23.51
C PHE A 54 2.69 5.58 -22.23
N TYR A 55 3.27 5.92 -21.08
CA TYR A 55 2.83 5.46 -19.76
C TYR A 55 1.38 5.86 -19.46
N LYS A 56 1.06 7.15 -19.63
CA LYS A 56 -0.30 7.68 -19.46
C LYS A 56 -1.31 6.96 -20.35
N GLY A 57 -0.99 6.80 -21.64
CA GLY A 57 -1.86 6.14 -22.61
C GLY A 57 -2.04 4.64 -22.35
N SER A 58 -1.01 3.94 -21.88
CA SER A 58 -1.05 2.49 -21.68
C SER A 58 -1.73 2.07 -20.38
N LEU A 59 -1.55 2.84 -19.31
CA LEU A 59 -1.99 2.47 -17.95
C LEU A 59 -3.07 3.39 -17.37
N GLY A 60 -3.47 4.45 -18.09
CA GLY A 60 -4.45 5.43 -17.63
C GLY A 60 -4.02 6.11 -16.34
N ALA A 61 -2.74 6.45 -16.24
CA ALA A 61 -2.10 6.77 -14.97
C ALA A 61 -0.96 7.79 -15.07
N SER A 62 -0.71 8.52 -13.99
CA SER A 62 0.20 9.68 -13.98
C SER A 62 1.18 9.70 -12.79
N GLU A 63 1.50 8.55 -12.20
CA GLU A 63 2.44 8.43 -11.06
C GLU A 63 3.91 8.60 -11.51
N PRO A 64 4.56 9.76 -11.30
CA PRO A 64 5.89 10.03 -11.85
C PRO A 64 6.98 9.14 -11.26
N VAL A 65 6.92 8.81 -9.97
CA VAL A 65 7.98 8.00 -9.33
C VAL A 65 7.94 6.56 -9.81
N TYR A 66 6.75 5.99 -10.01
CA TYR A 66 6.61 4.67 -10.60
C TYR A 66 7.17 4.66 -12.02
N TYR A 67 6.79 5.65 -12.83
CA TYR A 67 7.28 5.80 -14.20
C TYR A 67 8.81 5.85 -14.26
N ILE A 68 9.45 6.74 -13.51
CA ILE A 68 10.92 6.91 -13.51
C ILE A 68 11.60 5.60 -13.11
N LEU A 69 11.07 4.91 -12.10
CA LEU A 69 11.62 3.64 -11.64
C LEU A 69 11.56 2.57 -12.76
N ILE A 70 10.45 2.47 -13.49
CA ILE A 70 10.38 1.54 -14.63
C ILE A 70 11.26 1.99 -15.81
N TYR A 71 11.34 3.29 -16.08
CA TYR A 71 12.20 3.85 -17.11
C TYR A 71 13.68 3.54 -16.89
N VAL A 72 14.17 3.60 -15.65
CA VAL A 72 15.57 3.25 -15.36
C VAL A 72 15.83 1.76 -15.47
N PHE A 73 14.91 0.91 -14.99
CA PHE A 73 15.18 -0.53 -14.88
C PHE A 73 14.80 -1.36 -16.10
N ASN A 74 13.97 -0.86 -17.02
CA ASN A 74 13.53 -1.65 -18.19
C ASN A 74 14.66 -2.10 -19.11
N THR A 75 15.75 -1.34 -19.18
CA THR A 75 16.92 -1.67 -20.00
C THR A 75 17.90 -2.62 -19.30
N LEU A 76 17.79 -2.76 -17.98
CA LEU A 76 18.77 -3.47 -17.16
C LEU A 76 18.34 -4.89 -16.79
N ILE A 77 17.06 -5.11 -16.51
CA ILE A 77 16.55 -6.35 -15.91
C ILE A 77 15.23 -6.73 -16.57
N ASN A 78 14.93 -8.02 -16.69
CA ASN A 78 13.59 -8.48 -17.06
C ASN A 78 12.57 -8.06 -15.99
N LYS A 79 11.39 -7.59 -16.42
CA LYS A 79 10.28 -7.16 -15.54
C LYS A 79 10.01 -8.12 -14.38
N ASN A 80 9.85 -9.41 -14.67
CA ASN A 80 9.44 -10.41 -13.69
C ASN A 80 10.51 -10.59 -12.61
N LEU A 81 11.79 -10.59 -13.01
CA LEU A 81 12.91 -10.64 -12.08
C LEU A 81 12.99 -9.35 -11.24
N PHE A 82 12.88 -8.19 -11.88
CA PHE A 82 12.88 -6.89 -11.20
C PHE A 82 11.81 -6.80 -10.12
N PHE A 83 10.55 -7.12 -10.45
CA PHE A 83 9.47 -7.07 -9.49
C PHE A 83 9.54 -8.18 -8.44
N SER A 84 10.12 -9.35 -8.75
CA SER A 84 10.38 -10.38 -7.75
C SER A 84 11.41 -9.91 -6.72
N ILE A 85 12.46 -9.19 -7.13
CA ILE A 85 13.44 -8.56 -6.22
C ILE A 85 12.76 -7.50 -5.34
N LEU A 86 11.94 -6.63 -5.94
CA LEU A 86 11.15 -5.65 -5.16
C LEU A 86 10.20 -6.32 -4.16
N ASN A 87 9.56 -7.43 -4.55
CA ASN A 87 8.68 -8.23 -3.70
C ASN A 87 9.43 -8.87 -2.53
N ALA A 88 10.65 -9.35 -2.76
CA ALA A 88 11.52 -9.86 -1.70
C ALA A 88 11.80 -8.76 -0.68
N PHE A 89 12.26 -7.61 -1.15
CA PHE A 89 12.58 -6.47 -0.29
C PHE A 89 11.36 -5.93 0.48
N PHE A 90 10.21 -5.84 -0.19
CA PHE A 90 8.93 -5.52 0.45
C PHE A 90 8.56 -6.54 1.52
N GLY A 91 8.65 -7.83 1.20
CA GLY A 91 8.43 -8.95 2.12
C GLY A 91 9.31 -8.88 3.36
N PHE A 92 10.60 -8.57 3.20
CA PHE A 92 11.52 -8.40 4.31
C PHE A 92 11.08 -7.26 5.25
N ILE A 93 10.74 -6.09 4.69
CA ILE A 93 10.38 -4.91 5.48
C ILE A 93 9.06 -5.14 6.22
N ILE A 94 8.04 -5.66 5.53
CA ILE A 94 6.72 -5.87 6.15
C ILE A 94 6.80 -6.92 7.25
N SER A 95 7.42 -8.09 7.00
CA SER A 95 7.57 -9.15 8.01
C SER A 95 8.36 -8.67 9.23
N LYS A 96 9.47 -7.94 9.01
CA LYS A 96 10.27 -7.35 10.10
C LYS A 96 9.45 -6.38 10.94
N ARG A 97 8.60 -5.55 10.31
CA ARG A 97 7.72 -4.60 11.00
C ARG A 97 6.64 -5.33 11.80
N LEU A 98 5.97 -6.29 11.20
CA LEU A 98 4.91 -7.08 11.85
C LEU A 98 5.44 -7.86 13.06
N LEU A 99 6.62 -8.49 12.94
CA LEU A 99 7.25 -9.19 14.06
C LEU A 99 7.72 -8.22 15.16
N LYS A 100 8.17 -7.01 14.80
CA LYS A 100 8.56 -5.97 15.78
C LYS A 100 7.37 -5.42 16.58
N ILE A 101 6.18 -5.33 15.98
CA ILE A 101 4.96 -4.94 16.72
C ILE A 101 4.39 -6.07 17.60
N GLY A 102 5.06 -7.23 17.65
CA GLY A 102 4.72 -8.32 18.56
C GLY A 102 3.88 -9.43 17.94
N MET A 103 3.72 -9.48 16.62
CA MET A 103 2.99 -10.55 15.93
C MET A 103 3.57 -11.94 16.24
N HIS A 104 2.69 -12.92 16.44
CA HIS A 104 3.08 -14.33 16.56
C HIS A 104 3.60 -14.88 15.22
N PRO A 105 4.78 -15.55 15.16
CA PRO A 105 5.38 -16.01 13.91
C PRO A 105 4.50 -16.92 13.03
N VAL A 106 3.62 -17.72 13.63
CA VAL A 106 2.69 -18.59 12.86
C VAL A 106 1.77 -17.77 11.95
N LEU A 107 1.39 -16.56 12.35
CA LEU A 107 0.55 -15.69 11.53
C LEU A 107 1.28 -15.22 10.27
N LEU A 108 2.61 -15.26 10.24
CA LEU A 108 3.39 -14.94 9.05
C LEU A 108 3.10 -15.92 7.90
N PHE A 109 2.84 -17.20 8.22
CA PHE A 109 2.43 -18.20 7.23
C PHE A 109 1.03 -17.90 6.67
N LEU A 110 0.06 -17.56 7.51
CA LEU A 110 -1.28 -17.17 7.03
C LEU A 110 -1.22 -15.89 6.17
N ILE A 111 -0.35 -14.95 6.53
CA ILE A 111 -0.12 -13.72 5.77
C ILE A 111 0.55 -14.04 4.42
N SER A 112 1.42 -15.03 4.34
CA SER A 112 2.18 -15.37 3.13
C SER A 112 1.29 -15.88 1.97
N ILE A 113 0.13 -16.44 2.30
CA ILE A 113 -0.89 -16.92 1.35
C ILE A 113 -2.15 -16.03 1.36
N ASN A 114 -2.11 -14.89 2.05
CA ASN A 114 -3.26 -14.00 2.15
C ASN A 114 -3.54 -13.34 0.79
N PHE A 115 -4.80 -13.37 0.36
CA PHE A 115 -5.28 -12.76 -0.88
C PHE A 115 -4.75 -11.35 -1.09
N TYR A 116 -4.87 -10.46 -0.10
CA TYR A 116 -4.44 -9.07 -0.25
C TYR A 116 -2.93 -8.92 -0.35
N LEU A 117 -2.15 -9.78 0.32
CA LEU A 117 -0.71 -9.78 0.14
C LEU A 117 -0.35 -10.26 -1.27
N LEU A 118 -0.97 -11.33 -1.77
CA LEU A 118 -0.73 -11.83 -3.13
C LEU A 118 -1.09 -10.79 -4.19
N VAL A 119 -2.21 -10.09 -4.02
CA VAL A 119 -2.62 -8.95 -4.87
C VAL A 119 -1.57 -7.83 -4.82
N LEU A 120 -1.01 -7.52 -3.64
CA LEU A 120 0.08 -6.55 -3.51
C LEU A 120 1.38 -7.01 -4.19
N LEU A 121 1.71 -8.29 -4.12
CA LEU A 121 2.93 -8.83 -4.71
C LEU A 121 2.83 -8.85 -6.25
N ILE A 122 1.70 -9.25 -6.82
CA ILE A 122 1.56 -9.50 -8.25
C ILE A 122 0.90 -8.32 -8.99
N PRO A 123 -0.44 -8.16 -9.01
CA PRO A 123 -1.09 -7.15 -9.87
C PRO A 123 -0.92 -5.70 -9.41
N ALA A 124 -0.81 -5.41 -8.10
CA ALA A 124 -0.82 -4.03 -7.60
C ALA A 124 0.59 -3.39 -7.57
N GLU A 125 1.28 -3.36 -8.71
CA GLU A 125 2.68 -2.91 -8.83
C GLU A 125 2.91 -1.47 -8.30
N ARG A 126 2.07 -0.51 -8.71
CA ARG A 126 2.16 0.91 -8.29
C ARG A 126 1.99 1.10 -6.78
N LEU A 127 0.92 0.52 -6.24
CA LEU A 127 0.61 0.61 -4.81
C LEU A 127 1.73 -0.01 -3.96
N LYS A 128 2.30 -1.14 -4.40
CA LYS A 128 3.44 -1.78 -3.74
C LYS A 128 4.67 -0.88 -3.70
N VAL A 129 5.05 -0.25 -4.81
CA VAL A 129 6.20 0.68 -4.85
C VAL A 129 5.99 1.84 -3.88
N SER A 130 4.78 2.40 -3.85
CA SER A 130 4.44 3.45 -2.91
C SER A 130 4.48 2.99 -1.45
N LEU A 131 3.89 1.83 -1.13
CA LEU A 131 3.94 1.24 0.21
C LEU A 131 5.37 0.89 0.64
N LEU A 132 6.26 0.52 -0.29
CA LEU A 132 7.66 0.26 0.00
C LEU A 132 8.36 1.54 0.51
N PHE A 133 8.22 2.65 -0.23
CA PHE A 133 8.76 3.95 0.22
C PHE A 133 8.15 4.40 1.54
N PHE A 134 6.83 4.22 1.71
CA PHE A 134 6.13 4.52 2.95
C PHE A 134 6.70 3.71 4.14
N LEU A 135 6.84 2.39 4.00
CA LEU A 135 7.39 1.53 5.07
C LEU A 135 8.88 1.80 5.35
N LEU A 136 9.66 2.15 4.32
CA LEU A 136 11.05 2.57 4.46
C LEU A 136 11.17 3.86 5.28
N SER A 137 10.24 4.80 5.13
CA SER A 137 10.29 6.08 5.84
C SER A 137 10.37 5.90 7.36
N PHE A 138 9.72 4.87 7.92
CA PHE A 138 9.76 4.55 9.34
C PHE A 138 11.07 3.89 9.79
N SER A 139 11.93 3.47 8.86
CA SER A 139 13.18 2.76 9.15
C SER A 139 14.36 3.71 9.37
N PHE A 140 14.27 4.94 8.90
CA PHE A 140 15.30 5.95 9.06
C PHE A 140 15.00 6.87 10.25
N LYS A 141 16.02 7.16 11.07
CA LYS A 141 15.94 8.13 12.17
C LYS A 141 15.98 9.58 11.68
N ASN A 142 16.55 9.83 10.50
CA ASN A 142 16.68 11.17 9.94
C ASN A 142 15.33 11.67 9.39
N ASN A 143 14.81 12.74 9.98
CA ASN A 143 13.52 13.34 9.61
C ASN A 143 13.47 13.80 8.14
N LYS A 144 14.58 14.29 7.57
CA LYS A 144 14.63 14.74 6.16
C LYS A 144 14.46 13.57 5.20
N ILE A 145 15.15 12.46 5.47
CA ILE A 145 15.06 11.23 4.66
C ILE A 145 13.66 10.62 4.78
N ASN A 146 13.10 10.55 6.00
CA ASN A 146 11.74 10.08 6.23
C ASN A 146 10.72 10.91 5.43
N PHE A 147 10.83 12.24 5.48
CA PHE A 147 9.97 13.14 4.71
C PHE A 147 10.10 12.92 3.20
N ALA A 148 11.33 12.84 2.68
CA ALA A 148 11.57 12.59 1.25
C ALA A 148 10.97 11.25 0.81
N LEU A 149 11.12 10.18 1.61
CA LEU A 149 10.53 8.87 1.31
C LEU A 149 8.99 8.91 1.34
N ILE A 150 8.38 9.65 2.26
CA ILE A 150 6.93 9.85 2.29
C ILE A 150 6.47 10.59 1.04
N PHE A 151 7.16 11.66 0.65
CA PHE A 151 6.84 12.40 -0.57
C PHE A 151 6.94 11.51 -1.81
N LEU A 152 8.01 10.71 -1.92
CA LEU A 152 8.17 9.72 -2.98
C LEU A 152 7.06 8.66 -2.97
N ALA A 153 6.58 8.23 -1.78
CA ALA A 153 5.46 7.33 -1.68
C ALA A 153 4.19 7.94 -2.31
N ILE A 154 3.84 9.19 -1.96
CA ILE A 154 2.65 9.85 -2.51
C ILE A 154 2.76 10.01 -4.03
N LEU A 155 3.94 10.41 -4.53
CA LEU A 155 4.19 10.54 -5.96
C LEU A 155 4.22 9.20 -6.70
N ALA A 156 4.52 8.09 -6.01
CA ALA A 156 4.45 6.75 -6.58
C ALA A 156 3.02 6.21 -6.62
N HIS A 157 2.14 6.66 -5.71
CA HIS A 157 0.72 6.35 -5.71
C HIS A 157 -0.06 7.27 -4.78
N PHE A 158 -0.94 8.12 -5.34
CA PHE A 158 -1.66 9.15 -4.60
C PHE A 158 -2.45 8.64 -3.39
N GLN A 159 -3.04 7.43 -3.48
CA GLN A 159 -3.88 6.88 -2.41
C GLN A 159 -3.13 6.67 -1.08
N THR A 160 -1.79 6.63 -1.10
CA THR A 160 -1.00 6.55 0.15
C THR A 160 -1.06 7.82 0.99
N LEU A 161 -1.51 8.95 0.43
CA LEU A 161 -1.82 10.15 1.20
C LEU A 161 -2.80 9.86 2.35
N ILE A 162 -3.72 8.90 2.16
CA ILE A 162 -4.69 8.49 3.17
C ILE A 162 -3.98 7.95 4.44
N LEU A 163 -2.89 7.21 4.28
CA LEU A 163 -2.12 6.66 5.40
C LEU A 163 -1.40 7.75 6.21
N LEU A 164 -1.21 8.94 5.64
CA LEU A 164 -0.55 10.06 6.30
C LEU A 164 -1.51 10.91 7.13
N ILE A 165 -2.81 10.86 6.84
CA ILE A 165 -3.84 11.63 7.55
C ILE A 165 -3.71 11.44 9.06
N HIS A 166 -3.49 10.21 9.52
CA HIS A 166 -3.27 9.93 10.94
C HIS A 166 -2.08 10.69 11.54
N ARG A 167 -0.94 10.69 10.84
CA ARG A 167 0.27 11.39 11.30
C ARG A 167 0.01 12.89 11.39
N PHE A 168 -0.67 13.46 10.40
CA PHE A 168 -1.05 14.87 10.40
C PHE A 168 -2.02 15.20 11.54
N CYS A 169 -3.07 14.40 11.74
CA CYS A 169 -4.06 14.63 12.78
C CYS A 169 -3.47 14.53 14.18
N ASN A 170 -2.57 13.57 14.43
CA ASN A 170 -1.89 13.46 15.72
C ASN A 170 -1.02 14.70 16.01
N GLU A 171 -0.27 15.16 15.00
CA GLU A 171 0.58 16.34 15.13
C GLU A 171 -0.25 17.62 15.30
N ILE A 172 -1.38 17.74 14.59
CA ILE A 172 -2.34 18.83 14.80
C ILE A 172 -2.88 18.78 16.23
N LYS A 173 -3.28 17.59 16.73
CA LYS A 173 -3.79 17.43 18.10
C LYS A 173 -2.75 17.84 19.14
N THR A 174 -1.50 17.41 19.01
CA THR A 174 -0.42 17.80 19.94
C THR A 174 -0.11 19.29 19.85
N GLN A 175 -0.20 19.90 18.66
CA GLN A 175 -0.02 21.34 18.49
C GLN A 175 -1.18 22.14 19.10
N LEU A 176 -2.43 21.72 18.89
CA LEU A 176 -3.63 22.34 19.47
C LEU A 176 -3.58 22.34 21.00
N GLN A 177 -3.17 21.23 21.61
CA GLN A 177 -3.02 21.13 23.07
C GLN A 177 -1.95 22.05 23.64
N ASN A 178 -0.97 22.44 22.81
CA ASN A 178 0.13 23.30 23.21
C ASN A 178 -0.03 24.76 22.74
N ILE A 179 -1.19 25.16 22.20
CA ILE A 179 -1.44 26.50 21.64
C ILE A 179 -0.95 27.64 22.55
N HIS A 180 -1.17 27.54 23.86
CA HIS A 180 -0.74 28.57 24.82
C HIS A 180 0.77 28.74 24.95
N THR A 181 1.58 27.77 24.51
CA THR A 181 3.05 27.78 24.62
C THR A 181 3.75 27.82 23.26
N MET A 182 2.99 27.80 22.15
CA MET A 182 3.57 27.64 20.83
C MET A 182 4.04 28.96 20.23
N LYS A 183 5.26 28.93 19.67
CA LYS A 183 5.73 29.94 18.73
C LYS A 183 4.98 29.75 17.40
N VAL A 184 4.17 30.75 17.02
CA VAL A 184 3.32 30.79 15.81
C VAL A 184 4.04 30.27 14.55
N GLY A 185 5.34 30.53 14.41
CA GLY A 185 6.13 30.07 13.26
C GLY A 185 6.21 28.54 13.06
N LYS A 186 6.06 27.72 14.11
CA LYS A 186 6.06 26.25 13.96
C LYS A 186 4.77 25.75 13.29
N VAL A 187 3.62 26.32 13.65
CA VAL A 187 2.32 25.97 13.07
C VAL A 187 2.28 26.35 11.59
N ILE A 188 2.71 27.58 11.26
CA ILE A 188 2.78 28.05 9.87
C ILE A 188 3.68 27.14 9.03
N ARG A 189 4.87 26.79 9.53
CA ARG A 189 5.77 25.86 8.82
C ARG A 189 5.11 24.51 8.56
N PHE A 190 4.38 23.97 9.54
CA PHE A 190 3.67 22.70 9.39
C PHE A 190 2.54 22.80 8.36
N MET A 191 1.75 23.89 8.39
CA MET A 191 0.68 24.13 7.41
C MET A 191 1.24 24.27 5.98
N ILE A 192 2.36 24.98 5.80
CA ILE A 192 3.03 25.10 4.49
C ILE A 192 3.49 23.72 3.99
N ILE A 193 4.13 22.93 4.86
CA ILE A 193 4.57 21.58 4.51
C ILE A 193 3.38 20.68 4.14
N GLY A 194 2.30 20.73 4.92
CA GLY A 194 1.07 19.99 4.65
C GLY A 194 0.43 20.42 3.33
N PHE A 195 0.37 21.73 3.07
CA PHE A 195 -0.14 22.28 1.82
C PHE A 195 0.66 21.79 0.62
N LEU A 196 2.00 21.88 0.66
CA LEU A 196 2.88 21.39 -0.42
C LEU A 196 2.74 19.88 -0.65
N LEU A 197 2.59 19.10 0.42
CA LEU A 197 2.39 17.65 0.33
C LEU A 197 1.07 17.26 -0.34
N ILE A 198 0.06 18.14 -0.34
CA ILE A 198 -1.24 17.88 -0.95
C ILE A 198 -1.30 18.48 -2.36
N SER A 199 -0.87 19.74 -2.52
CA SER A 199 -1.03 20.49 -3.76
C SER A 199 -0.16 19.96 -4.90
N ILE A 200 1.10 19.57 -4.62
CA ILE A 200 2.00 19.06 -5.67
C ILE A 200 1.46 17.73 -6.22
N PRO A 201 1.16 16.69 -5.41
CA PRO A 201 0.57 15.46 -5.96
C PRO A 201 -0.77 15.74 -6.63
N TYR A 202 -1.64 16.57 -6.04
CA TYR A 202 -2.92 16.90 -6.65
C TYR A 202 -2.78 17.44 -8.07
N TYR A 203 -1.79 18.31 -8.33
CA TYR A 203 -1.51 18.80 -9.68
C TYR A 203 -1.20 17.67 -10.68
N PHE A 204 -0.38 16.69 -10.30
CA PHE A 204 -0.04 15.55 -11.17
C PHE A 204 -1.20 14.57 -11.38
N PHE A 205 -2.09 14.44 -10.38
CA PHE A 205 -3.17 13.46 -10.38
C PHE A 205 -4.54 14.03 -10.77
N PHE A 206 -4.69 15.33 -10.94
CA PHE A 206 -5.99 15.99 -11.15
C PHE A 206 -6.78 15.37 -12.30
N GLU A 207 -6.14 15.19 -13.45
CA GLU A 207 -6.73 14.59 -14.65
C GLU A 207 -7.20 13.15 -14.40
N THR A 208 -6.33 12.30 -13.87
CA THR A 208 -6.69 10.90 -13.56
C THR A 208 -7.77 10.78 -12.49
N ILE A 209 -7.79 11.70 -11.51
CA ILE A 209 -8.83 11.74 -10.47
C ILE A 209 -10.17 12.17 -11.07
N SER A 210 -10.19 13.20 -11.92
CA SER A 210 -11.43 13.73 -12.51
C SER A 210 -12.05 12.72 -13.47
N GLU A 211 -11.26 12.08 -14.33
CA GLU A 211 -11.71 11.02 -15.23
C GLU A 211 -12.32 9.84 -14.47
N LYS A 212 -11.63 9.36 -13.43
CA LYS A 212 -12.14 8.28 -12.58
C LYS A 212 -13.43 8.67 -11.89
N PHE A 213 -13.52 9.88 -11.35
CA PHE A 213 -14.73 10.34 -10.68
C PHE A 213 -15.95 10.35 -11.62
N ILE A 214 -15.76 10.73 -12.88
CA ILE A 214 -16.82 10.71 -13.89
C ILE A 214 -17.26 9.27 -14.22
N ILE A 215 -16.30 8.36 -14.42
CA ILE A 215 -16.58 6.96 -14.76
C ILE A 215 -17.27 6.24 -13.60
N TYR A 216 -16.77 6.40 -12.37
CA TYR A 216 -17.25 5.65 -11.20
C TYR A 216 -18.59 6.14 -10.67
N LYS A 217 -19.02 7.37 -10.97
CA LYS A 217 -20.33 7.91 -10.51
C LYS A 217 -21.52 7.00 -10.86
N ARG A 218 -21.39 6.09 -11.85
CA ARG A 218 -22.43 5.14 -12.27
C ARG A 218 -22.36 3.76 -11.59
N GLN A 219 -21.25 3.42 -10.94
CA GLN A 219 -20.99 2.09 -10.37
C GLN A 219 -20.79 2.10 -8.84
N THR A 220 -20.95 3.25 -8.18
CA THR A 220 -20.83 3.36 -6.73
C THR A 220 -22.03 2.75 -6.00
N GLY A 221 -21.79 2.21 -4.80
CA GLY A 221 -22.85 1.59 -4.02
C GLY A 221 -22.44 1.24 -2.59
N ILE A 222 -23.46 0.94 -1.77
CA ILE A 222 -23.31 0.56 -0.34
C ILE A 222 -22.45 -0.70 -0.18
N ASN A 223 -22.38 -1.56 -1.20
CA ASN A 223 -21.58 -2.78 -1.17
C ASN A 223 -20.07 -2.49 -1.03
N GLU A 224 -19.59 -1.37 -1.58
CA GLU A 224 -18.16 -1.03 -1.56
C GLU A 224 -17.69 -0.57 -0.18
N ILE A 225 -18.58 0.02 0.62
CA ILE A 225 -18.26 0.45 1.99
C ILE A 225 -18.35 -0.68 3.02
N LEU A 226 -19.01 -1.80 2.69
CA LEU A 226 -19.28 -2.86 3.64
C LEU A 226 -17.99 -3.47 4.20
N LYS A 227 -17.03 -3.83 3.33
CA LYS A 227 -15.75 -4.42 3.76
C LYS A 227 -14.91 -3.45 4.60
N PRO A 228 -14.65 -2.19 4.17
CA PRO A 228 -13.96 -1.21 5.01
C PRO A 228 -14.65 -0.95 6.35
N THR A 229 -15.98 -0.93 6.38
CA THR A 229 -16.76 -0.73 7.61
C THR A 229 -16.57 -1.90 8.58
N VAL A 230 -16.56 -3.15 8.08
CA VAL A 230 -16.28 -4.33 8.93
C VAL A 230 -14.88 -4.23 9.54
N PHE A 231 -13.86 -3.88 8.76
CA PHE A 231 -12.49 -3.71 9.28
C PHE A 231 -12.35 -2.55 10.25
N PHE A 232 -13.08 -1.46 10.03
CA PHE A 232 -13.17 -0.35 10.95
C PHE A 232 -13.75 -0.78 12.30
N MET A 233 -14.89 -1.50 12.29
CA MET A 233 -15.52 -2.01 13.52
C MET A 233 -14.61 -2.97 14.27
N LEU A 234 -13.94 -3.90 13.57
CA LEU A 234 -12.96 -4.79 14.18
C LEU A 234 -11.77 -4.02 14.78
N SER A 235 -11.28 -2.98 14.09
CA SER A 235 -10.19 -2.13 14.60
C SER A 235 -10.56 -1.42 15.89
N LEU A 236 -11.80 -0.92 16.00
CA LEU A 236 -12.32 -0.28 17.21
C LEU A 236 -12.37 -1.25 18.41
N ILE A 237 -12.75 -2.51 18.16
CA ILE A 237 -12.78 -3.56 19.20
C ILE A 237 -11.39 -3.78 19.80
N TYR A 238 -10.34 -3.82 18.96
CA TYR A 238 -8.97 -4.09 19.43
C TYR A 238 -8.25 -2.87 19.99
N LYS A 239 -8.67 -1.64 19.65
CA LYS A 239 -8.04 -0.40 20.09
C LYS A 239 -9.02 0.57 20.77
N LYS A 240 -9.81 0.07 21.73
CA LYS A 240 -10.82 0.88 22.46
C LYS A 240 -10.29 2.19 23.04
N LYS A 241 -9.07 2.20 23.60
CA LYS A 241 -8.48 3.39 24.23
C LYS A 241 -8.08 4.50 23.23
N ASP A 242 -7.94 4.16 21.96
CA ASP A 242 -7.48 5.08 20.92
C ASP A 242 -8.43 5.06 19.71
N SER A 243 -9.73 5.02 20.02
CA SER A 243 -10.81 4.95 19.03
C SER A 243 -10.78 6.13 18.05
N PHE A 244 -10.44 7.33 18.54
CA PHE A 244 -10.33 8.53 17.72
C PHE A 244 -9.32 8.36 16.57
N THR A 245 -8.16 7.80 16.87
CA THR A 245 -7.13 7.50 15.86
C THR A 245 -7.64 6.47 14.84
N VAL A 246 -8.34 5.43 15.28
CA VAL A 246 -8.92 4.42 14.39
C VAL A 246 -9.96 5.05 13.45
N VAL A 247 -10.83 5.93 13.96
CA VAL A 247 -11.84 6.67 13.18
C VAL A 247 -11.16 7.52 12.11
N ILE A 248 -10.16 8.30 12.49
CA ILE A 248 -9.43 9.17 11.56
C ILE A 248 -8.76 8.38 10.43
N MET A 249 -8.27 7.18 10.72
CA MET A 249 -7.63 6.34 9.71
C MET A 249 -8.62 5.70 8.75
N HIS A 250 -9.79 5.27 9.23
CA HIS A 250 -10.76 4.54 8.41
C HIS A 250 -11.77 5.45 7.71
N LEU A 251 -12.17 6.57 8.33
CA LEU A 251 -13.22 7.43 7.80
C LEU A 251 -12.91 7.92 6.38
N PRO A 252 -11.69 8.43 6.06
CA PRO A 252 -11.36 8.81 4.69
C PRO A 252 -11.43 7.63 3.72
N ILE A 253 -11.05 6.43 4.17
CA ILE A 253 -11.10 5.21 3.34
C ILE A 253 -12.55 4.82 3.04
N ILE A 254 -13.43 4.86 4.04
CA ILE A 254 -14.86 4.54 3.86
C ILE A 254 -15.52 5.55 2.92
N VAL A 255 -15.27 6.85 3.11
CA VAL A 255 -15.78 7.90 2.24
C VAL A 255 -15.28 7.73 0.81
N LEU A 256 -13.97 7.49 0.62
CA LEU A 256 -13.41 7.28 -0.71
C LEU A 256 -13.88 5.97 -1.34
N ALA A 257 -14.11 4.91 -0.55
CA ALA A 257 -14.67 3.65 -1.04
C ALA A 257 -16.10 3.85 -1.55
N TYR A 258 -16.90 4.71 -0.90
CA TYR A 258 -18.23 5.05 -1.37
C TYR A 258 -18.21 5.76 -2.74
N TYR A 259 -17.30 6.71 -2.95
CA TYR A 259 -17.26 7.51 -4.17
C TYR A 259 -16.47 6.89 -5.33
N ILE A 260 -15.47 6.06 -5.04
CA ILE A 260 -14.55 5.52 -6.04
C ILE A 260 -14.81 4.02 -6.28
N GLY A 261 -15.31 3.28 -5.28
CA GLY A 261 -15.55 1.84 -5.40
C GLY A 261 -14.30 0.99 -5.60
N ASP A 262 -13.12 1.54 -5.30
CA ASP A 262 -11.85 0.88 -5.62
C ASP A 262 -11.52 -0.23 -4.61
N SER A 263 -11.47 -1.47 -5.09
CA SER A 263 -11.04 -2.65 -4.32
C SER A 263 -9.68 -2.46 -3.63
N ARG A 264 -8.81 -1.57 -4.13
CA ARG A 264 -7.50 -1.24 -3.53
C ARG A 264 -7.63 -0.51 -2.20
N LEU A 265 -8.70 0.27 -1.98
CA LEU A 265 -8.97 0.94 -0.70
C LEU A 265 -9.25 -0.07 0.42
N VAL A 266 -9.86 -1.20 0.07
CA VAL A 266 -10.12 -2.30 1.01
C VAL A 266 -8.82 -2.92 1.50
N ILE A 267 -7.78 -3.02 0.65
CA ILE A 267 -6.44 -3.50 1.04
C ILE A 267 -5.86 -2.60 2.14
N LEU A 268 -5.97 -1.28 1.98
CA LEU A 268 -5.49 -0.32 2.97
C LEU A 268 -6.26 -0.45 4.29
N SER A 269 -7.60 -0.54 4.22
CA SER A 269 -8.43 -0.74 5.41
C SER A 269 -8.09 -2.04 6.14
N PHE A 270 -7.90 -3.14 5.40
CA PHE A 270 -7.46 -4.42 5.96
C PHE A 270 -6.08 -4.31 6.60
N GLY A 271 -5.14 -3.61 5.98
CA GLY A 271 -3.81 -3.36 6.52
C GLY A 271 -3.83 -2.59 7.85
N ILE A 272 -4.70 -1.57 7.97
CA ILE A 272 -4.89 -0.80 9.21
C ILE A 272 -5.51 -1.70 10.29
N PHE A 273 -6.52 -2.48 9.93
CA PHE A 273 -7.12 -3.47 10.83
C PHE A 273 -6.09 -4.48 11.33
N LEU A 274 -5.29 -5.09 10.44
CA LEU A 274 -4.23 -6.00 10.83
C LEU A 274 -3.21 -5.32 11.73
N TYR A 275 -2.83 -4.07 11.46
CA TYR A 275 -1.88 -3.35 12.31
C TYR A 275 -2.35 -3.25 13.77
N TYR A 276 -3.64 -2.96 14.01
CA TYR A 276 -4.19 -2.91 15.36
C TYR A 276 -4.48 -4.31 15.93
N GLY A 277 -5.04 -5.22 15.13
CA GLY A 277 -5.37 -6.57 15.55
C GLY A 277 -4.13 -7.37 15.96
N LEU A 278 -3.02 -7.24 15.23
CA LEU A 278 -1.77 -7.95 15.52
C LEU A 278 -1.07 -7.49 16.81
N GLN A 279 -1.30 -6.24 17.25
CA GLN A 279 -0.81 -5.75 18.53
C GLN A 279 -1.58 -6.38 19.72
N TYR A 280 -2.85 -6.72 19.51
CA TYR A 280 -3.69 -7.31 20.55
C TYR A 280 -3.46 -8.83 20.68
N LYS A 281 -3.01 -9.28 21.86
CA LYS A 281 -2.65 -10.69 22.14
C LYS A 281 -1.74 -11.31 21.07
N ARG A 282 -0.76 -10.53 20.56
CA ARG A 282 0.17 -10.94 19.50
C ARG A 282 -0.51 -11.37 18.19
N GLY A 283 -1.75 -10.93 17.95
CA GLY A 283 -2.56 -11.28 16.78
C GLY A 283 -3.32 -12.60 16.89
N LEU A 284 -3.16 -13.36 17.98
CA LEU A 284 -3.90 -14.60 18.22
C LEU A 284 -5.26 -14.30 18.85
N ASN A 285 -6.05 -13.48 18.16
CA ASN A 285 -7.41 -13.13 18.55
C ASN A 285 -8.40 -13.56 17.45
N PHE A 286 -9.66 -13.72 17.85
CA PHE A 286 -10.70 -14.31 17.00
C PHE A 286 -10.87 -13.58 15.66
N GLY A 287 -10.98 -12.25 15.68
CA GLY A 287 -11.19 -11.48 14.46
C GLY A 287 -9.98 -11.49 13.53
N THR A 288 -8.76 -11.39 14.06
CA THR A 288 -7.54 -11.51 13.26
C THR A 288 -7.39 -12.91 12.66
N LEU A 289 -7.64 -13.98 13.42
CA LEU A 289 -7.54 -15.35 12.91
C LEU A 289 -8.57 -15.64 11.83
N ILE A 290 -9.85 -15.31 12.06
CA ILE A 290 -10.91 -15.57 11.09
C ILE A 290 -10.66 -14.80 9.80
N SER A 291 -10.33 -13.51 9.90
CA SER A 291 -10.04 -12.70 8.71
C SER A 291 -8.82 -13.22 7.95
N LEU A 292 -7.73 -13.60 8.64
CA LEU A 292 -6.55 -14.17 8.00
C LEU A 292 -6.84 -15.52 7.34
N ILE A 293 -7.60 -16.42 7.98
CA ILE A 293 -8.00 -17.71 7.41
C ILE A 293 -8.89 -17.50 6.18
N TYR A 294 -9.90 -16.63 6.28
CA TYR A 294 -10.79 -16.31 5.15
C TYR A 294 -10.00 -15.79 3.94
N PHE A 295 -9.10 -14.83 4.16
CA PHE A 295 -8.30 -14.28 3.07
C PHE A 295 -7.16 -15.21 2.63
N ALA A 296 -6.71 -16.14 3.46
CA ALA A 296 -5.82 -17.22 3.03
C ALA A 296 -6.53 -18.17 2.06
N ILE A 297 -7.78 -18.57 2.35
CA ILE A 297 -8.60 -19.38 1.44
C ILE A 297 -8.82 -18.63 0.12
N LYS A 298 -9.20 -17.34 0.17
CA LYS A 298 -9.30 -16.49 -1.04
C LYS A 298 -7.98 -16.37 -1.79
N GLY A 299 -6.84 -16.39 -1.10
CA GLY A 299 -5.52 -16.36 -1.73
C GLY A 299 -5.18 -17.66 -2.45
N LEU A 300 -5.60 -18.81 -1.92
CA LEU A 300 -5.46 -20.09 -2.61
C LEU A 300 -6.34 -20.14 -3.88
N ILE A 301 -7.57 -19.62 -3.79
CA ILE A 301 -8.46 -19.48 -4.96
C ILE A 301 -7.79 -18.59 -6.01
N PHE A 302 -7.28 -17.40 -5.63
CA PHE A 302 -6.53 -16.52 -6.51
C PHE A 302 -5.35 -17.24 -7.19
N ILE A 303 -4.55 -18.02 -6.47
CA ILE A 303 -3.45 -18.79 -7.08
C ILE A 303 -3.97 -19.84 -8.07
N SER A 304 -5.09 -20.48 -7.76
CA SER A 304 -5.74 -21.45 -8.65
C SER A 304 -6.23 -20.78 -9.93
N ASP A 305 -6.90 -19.63 -9.82
CA ASP A 305 -7.43 -18.88 -10.95
C ASP A 305 -6.29 -18.41 -11.86
N VAL A 306 -5.18 -17.91 -11.27
CA VAL A 306 -3.98 -17.54 -12.04
C VAL A 306 -3.39 -18.70 -12.82
N LYS A 307 -3.44 -19.93 -12.27
CA LYS A 307 -2.96 -21.12 -12.97
C LYS A 307 -3.87 -21.55 -14.11
N ILE A 308 -5.18 -21.43 -13.94
CA ILE A 308 -6.17 -21.95 -14.89
C ILE A 308 -6.44 -20.91 -15.99
N TYR A 309 -6.63 -19.65 -15.62
CA TYR A 309 -7.09 -18.58 -16.50
C TYR A 309 -5.99 -17.59 -16.87
N GLY A 310 -4.84 -17.60 -16.18
CA GLY A 310 -3.77 -16.62 -16.38
C GLY A 310 -4.04 -15.26 -15.73
N GLU A 311 -5.14 -15.12 -14.97
CA GLU A 311 -5.49 -13.95 -14.17
C GLU A 311 -6.17 -14.37 -12.86
N GLY A 312 -6.21 -13.48 -11.87
CA GLY A 312 -6.69 -13.80 -10.52
C GLY A 312 -8.00 -13.14 -10.12
N PHE A 313 -8.75 -12.58 -11.07
CA PHE A 313 -10.01 -11.88 -10.83
C PHE A 313 -11.09 -12.37 -11.77
#